data_AF-A0A351CG75-F1
#
_entry.id   AF-A0A351CG75-F1
#
_cell.length_a   1.000
_cell.length_b   1.000
_cell.length_c   1.000
_cell.angle_alpha   90.00
_cell.angle_beta   90.00
_cell.angle_gamma   90.00
#
_symmetry.space_group_name_H-M   'P 1'
#
loop_
_entity.id
_entity.type
_entity.pdbx_description
1 polymer ?
#
loop_
_entity_poly.entity_id
_entity_poly.type
_entity_poly.pdbx_seq_one_letter_code
_entity_poly.pdbx_strand_id
1 'polypeptide(L)'
;MRYKNLITFGLAVAVSLAAAHHRWGDSSHAIGLITAKGGKARHPSFFSSGKTRYSQIATATILPPFRGDVKVLLEGDPKMDYEIHFSKPVIDLGLHRLPDFKDGILYGLQPRDRLALWVMIHPPRVDPVCGMRCEPEFIGHFFQDREYCFCSESCRASFQQAPEKYADRDRAHGKYTLAFYDTPSGRSVLKIPLIFQGKEDRQHRTPHNH
;
A
#
# COMPACT_ATOMS: atom_id res chain seq x y z
N MET A 1 -44.87 -17.26 13.13
CA MET A 1 -43.47 -17.08 12.68
C MET A 1 -42.65 -16.60 13.87
N ARG A 2 -41.72 -17.43 14.36
CA ARG A 2 -41.27 -17.40 15.76
C ARG A 2 -40.25 -16.28 15.97
N TYR A 3 -40.46 -15.44 16.98
CA TYR A 3 -39.60 -14.35 17.47
C TYR A 3 -38.08 -14.64 17.41
N LYS A 4 -37.70 -15.90 17.62
CA LYS A 4 -36.33 -16.41 17.44
C LYS A 4 -35.74 -16.12 16.04
N ASN A 5 -36.53 -16.29 14.98
CA ASN A 5 -36.10 -16.02 13.59
C ASN A 5 -35.87 -14.52 13.36
N LEU A 6 -36.66 -13.66 14.02
CA LEU A 6 -36.49 -12.21 13.95
C LEU A 6 -35.20 -11.77 14.64
N ILE A 7 -34.89 -12.35 15.81
CA ILE A 7 -33.63 -12.09 16.53
C ILE A 7 -32.42 -12.55 15.71
N THR A 8 -32.45 -13.78 15.17
CA THR A 8 -31.33 -14.29 14.37
C THR A 8 -31.09 -13.45 13.13
N PHE A 9 -32.17 -13.01 12.47
CA PHE A 9 -32.08 -12.13 11.31
C PHE A 9 -31.51 -10.77 11.71
N GLY A 10 -32.00 -10.16 12.80
CA GLY A 10 -31.50 -8.89 13.31
C GLY A 10 -30.01 -8.95 13.68
N LEU A 11 -29.58 -10.04 14.32
CA LEU A 11 -28.17 -10.24 14.67
C LEU A 11 -27.29 -10.46 13.43
N ALA A 12 -27.76 -11.23 12.44
CA ALA A 12 -27.05 -11.38 11.17
C ALA A 12 -26.90 -10.05 10.44
N VAL A 13 -27.96 -9.24 10.36
CA VAL A 13 -27.90 -7.88 9.77
C VAL A 13 -26.93 -6.98 10.54
N ALA A 14 -26.97 -7.00 11.88
CA ALA A 14 -26.04 -6.22 12.70
C ALA A 14 -24.58 -6.62 12.46
N VAL A 15 -24.28 -7.93 12.41
CA VAL A 15 -22.95 -8.45 12.09
C VAL A 15 -22.54 -8.07 10.67
N SER A 16 -23.43 -8.20 9.68
CA SER A 16 -23.15 -7.80 8.30
C SER A 16 -22.88 -6.30 8.17
N LEU A 17 -23.64 -5.45 8.86
CA LEU A 17 -23.42 -4.00 8.86
C LEU A 17 -22.12 -3.62 9.58
N ALA A 18 -21.82 -4.24 10.72
CA ALA A 18 -20.56 -4.03 11.43
C ALA A 18 -19.36 -4.47 10.59
N ALA A 19 -19.44 -5.64 9.93
CA ALA A 19 -18.42 -6.14 9.02
C ALA A 19 -18.27 -5.25 7.78
N ALA A 20 -19.37 -4.78 7.19
CA ALA A 20 -19.35 -3.88 6.04
C ALA A 20 -18.76 -2.50 6.37
N HIS A 21 -18.91 -2.04 7.63
CA HIS A 21 -18.29 -0.81 8.08
C HIS A 21 -16.81 -0.98 8.43
N HIS A 22 -16.35 -2.21 8.73
CA HIS A 22 -14.96 -2.48 9.04
C HIS A 22 -14.09 -2.38 7.78
N ARG A 23 -13.20 -1.38 7.76
CA ARG A 23 -12.22 -1.21 6.68
C ARG A 23 -10.85 -1.64 7.17
N TRP A 24 -10.25 -2.60 6.48
CA TRP A 24 -8.85 -2.97 6.69
C TRP A 24 -7.95 -1.81 6.31
N GLY A 25 -7.42 -1.12 7.32
CA GLY A 25 -6.62 0.07 7.15
C GLY A 25 -5.21 -0.17 6.59
N ASP A 26 -4.83 -1.42 6.37
CA ASP A 26 -3.58 -1.87 5.77
C ASP A 26 -3.73 -2.21 4.28
N SER A 27 -4.95 -2.17 3.74
CA SER A 27 -5.28 -2.64 2.40
C SER A 27 -5.92 -1.52 1.57
N SER A 28 -5.47 -1.34 0.34
CA SER A 28 -5.97 -0.30 -0.56
C SER A 28 -5.99 -0.78 -2.00
N HIS A 29 -6.74 -0.09 -2.84
CA HIS A 29 -6.75 -0.32 -4.28
C HIS A 29 -6.56 0.97 -5.05
N ALA A 30 -6.14 0.83 -6.30
CA ALA A 30 -6.10 1.91 -7.27
C ALA A 30 -6.43 1.36 -8.67
N ILE A 31 -7.06 2.23 -9.46
CA ILE A 31 -7.36 1.97 -10.86
C ILE A 31 -6.57 2.99 -11.68
N GLY A 32 -5.71 2.52 -12.56
CA GLY A 32 -4.85 3.33 -13.41
C GLY A 32 -5.10 3.14 -14.90
N LEU A 33 -4.56 4.08 -15.67
CA LEU A 33 -4.48 4.00 -17.12
C LEU A 33 -3.00 4.09 -17.49
N ILE A 34 -2.50 3.14 -18.27
CA ILE A 34 -1.14 3.18 -18.83
C ILE A 34 -1.21 3.86 -20.19
N THR A 35 -0.41 4.91 -20.39
CA THR A 35 -0.35 5.64 -21.65
C THR A 35 1.08 5.99 -22.01
N ALA A 36 1.36 6.16 -23.31
CA ALA A 36 2.68 6.55 -23.80
C ALA A 36 3.14 7.96 -23.33
N LYS A 37 2.23 8.78 -22.79
CA LYS A 37 2.49 10.15 -22.33
C LYS A 37 2.55 10.28 -20.79
N GLY A 38 2.56 9.16 -20.06
CA GLY A 38 2.54 9.18 -18.59
C GLY A 38 1.12 9.22 -18.03
N GLY A 39 0.49 8.05 -18.00
CA GLY A 39 -0.83 7.87 -17.42
C GLY A 39 -0.88 8.06 -15.91
N LYS A 40 -2.08 8.06 -15.34
CA LYS A 40 -2.33 8.37 -13.91
C LYS A 40 -3.33 7.40 -13.30
N ALA A 41 -3.22 7.21 -12.00
CA ALA A 41 -4.28 6.61 -11.20
C ALA A 41 -5.50 7.54 -11.14
N ARG A 42 -6.71 6.97 -11.06
CA ARG A 42 -7.95 7.72 -10.84
C ARG A 42 -7.96 8.44 -9.50
N HIS A 43 -7.38 7.81 -8.49
CA HIS A 43 -7.21 8.36 -7.15
C HIS A 43 -5.93 7.77 -6.52
N PRO A 44 -5.33 8.45 -5.53
CA PRO A 44 -4.29 7.84 -4.71
C PRO A 44 -4.84 6.71 -3.85
N SER A 45 -3.95 5.85 -3.37
CA SER A 45 -4.26 4.83 -2.37
C SER A 45 -3.85 5.34 -0.99
N PHE A 46 -4.75 5.18 -0.03
CA PHE A 46 -4.54 5.62 1.34
C PHE A 46 -4.37 4.41 2.26
N PHE A 47 -3.41 4.53 3.18
CA PHE A 47 -3.08 3.54 4.18
C PHE A 47 -3.03 4.18 5.56
N SER A 48 -3.43 3.43 6.58
CA SER A 48 -3.18 3.79 7.98
C SER A 48 -1.73 3.49 8.31
N SER A 49 -0.96 4.48 8.75
CA SER A 49 0.38 4.24 9.27
C SER A 49 0.36 3.26 10.45
N GLY A 50 1.49 2.59 10.68
CA GLY A 50 1.69 1.73 11.85
C GLY A 50 1.34 0.26 11.69
N LYS A 51 1.34 -0.23 10.46
CA LYS A 51 1.21 -1.66 10.17
C LYS A 51 2.55 -2.21 9.72
N THR A 52 2.80 -3.47 10.04
CA THR A 52 4.01 -4.20 9.66
C THR A 52 3.94 -4.70 8.21
N ARG A 53 2.75 -4.68 7.60
CA ARG A 53 2.50 -5.10 6.24
C ARG A 53 1.33 -4.32 5.65
N TYR A 54 1.40 -4.05 4.36
CA TYR A 54 0.34 -3.43 3.58
C TYR A 54 0.06 -4.20 2.30
N SER A 55 -1.17 -4.14 1.83
CA SER A 55 -1.58 -4.75 0.56
C SER A 55 -2.17 -3.69 -0.38
N GLN A 56 -1.54 -3.52 -1.54
CA GLN A 56 -1.99 -2.61 -2.60
C GLN A 56 -2.45 -3.42 -3.81
N ILE A 57 -3.72 -3.30 -4.17
CA ILE A 57 -4.25 -3.84 -5.42
C ILE A 57 -4.20 -2.75 -6.49
N ALA A 58 -3.32 -2.88 -7.46
CA ALA A 58 -3.20 -1.95 -8.59
C ALA A 58 -3.77 -2.60 -9.85
N THR A 59 -4.88 -2.05 -10.35
CA THR A 59 -5.40 -2.42 -11.67
C THR A 59 -5.05 -1.37 -12.69
N ALA A 60 -4.78 -1.78 -13.93
CA ALA A 60 -4.49 -0.83 -15.00
C ALA A 60 -5.02 -1.31 -16.35
N THR A 61 -5.48 -0.36 -17.18
CA THR A 61 -5.80 -0.62 -18.59
C THR A 61 -4.78 0.06 -19.48
N ILE A 62 -4.27 -0.65 -20.48
CA ILE A 62 -3.32 -0.10 -21.44
C ILE A 62 -4.11 0.62 -22.55
N LEU A 63 -3.85 1.92 -22.73
CA LEU A 63 -4.48 2.70 -23.79
C LEU A 63 -3.61 2.77 -25.04
N PRO A 64 -4.22 2.73 -26.25
CA PRO A 64 -3.49 3.02 -27.48
C PRO A 64 -2.81 4.41 -27.41
N PRO A 65 -1.64 4.60 -28.03
CA PRO A 65 -0.90 3.63 -28.83
C PRO A 65 0.14 2.82 -28.03
N PHE A 66 0.12 2.82 -26.69
CA PHE A 66 1.18 2.23 -25.89
C PHE A 66 1.33 0.72 -26.13
N ARG A 67 2.56 0.28 -26.36
CA ARG A 67 3.00 -1.11 -26.52
C ARG A 67 4.41 -1.24 -25.96
N GLY A 68 4.72 -2.36 -25.32
CA GLY A 68 6.07 -2.64 -24.85
C GLY A 68 6.13 -3.22 -23.45
N ASP A 69 7.31 -3.19 -22.88
CA ASP A 69 7.60 -3.80 -21.58
C ASP A 69 7.57 -2.73 -20.49
N VAL A 70 7.00 -3.07 -19.34
CA VAL A 70 6.83 -2.13 -18.23
C VAL A 70 7.40 -2.69 -16.94
N LYS A 71 8.38 -2.00 -16.38
CA LYS A 71 8.92 -2.29 -15.06
C LYS A 71 8.10 -1.58 -13.98
N VAL A 72 7.77 -2.30 -12.92
CA VAL A 72 6.99 -1.80 -11.79
C VAL A 72 7.90 -1.67 -10.57
N LEU A 73 7.91 -0.49 -9.95
CA LEU A 73 8.77 -0.16 -8.81
C LEU A 73 7.97 0.58 -7.74
N LEU A 74 8.26 0.30 -6.48
CA LEU A 74 7.82 1.12 -5.37
C LEU A 74 8.90 2.15 -5.04
N GLU A 75 8.57 3.42 -5.24
CA GLU A 75 9.45 4.55 -4.98
C GLU A 75 9.04 5.27 -3.70
N GLY A 76 10.03 5.66 -2.91
CA GLY A 76 9.87 6.48 -1.72
C GLY A 76 11.02 6.27 -0.75
N ASP A 77 11.06 7.10 0.29
CA ASP A 77 12.09 7.12 1.30
C ASP A 77 11.45 7.16 2.69
N PRO A 78 11.84 6.27 3.63
CA PRO A 78 12.79 5.18 3.49
C PRO A 78 12.33 4.10 2.49
N LYS A 79 13.29 3.43 1.83
CA LYS A 79 12.99 2.32 0.93
C LYS A 79 12.29 1.20 1.69
N MET A 80 11.17 0.73 1.14
CA MET A 80 10.41 -0.39 1.68
C MET A 80 10.71 -1.66 0.89
N ASP A 81 10.69 -2.80 1.58
CA ASP A 81 10.72 -4.09 0.92
C ASP A 81 9.32 -4.39 0.39
N TYR A 82 9.22 -5.01 -0.78
CA TYR A 82 7.93 -5.29 -1.38
C TYR A 82 8.00 -6.47 -2.35
N GLU A 83 6.85 -7.10 -2.54
CA GLU A 83 6.64 -8.20 -3.48
C GLU A 83 5.46 -7.85 -4.38
N ILE A 84 5.57 -8.20 -5.67
CA ILE A 84 4.51 -7.98 -6.65
C ILE A 84 4.06 -9.33 -7.17
N HIS A 85 2.76 -9.59 -7.08
CA HIS A 85 2.12 -10.76 -7.66
C HIS A 85 1.20 -10.31 -8.80
N PHE A 86 1.37 -10.90 -9.98
CA PHE A 86 0.44 -10.69 -11.08
C PHE A 86 -0.75 -11.64 -10.93
N SER A 87 -1.94 -11.07 -10.71
CA SER A 87 -3.16 -11.84 -10.53
C SER A 87 -3.66 -12.33 -11.88
N LYS A 88 -3.36 -13.60 -12.18
CA LYS A 88 -3.99 -14.32 -13.29
C LYS A 88 -5.37 -14.83 -12.84
N PRO A 89 -6.34 -14.93 -13.76
CA PRO A 89 -7.64 -15.51 -13.43
C PRO A 89 -7.44 -16.97 -12.97
N VAL A 90 -8.27 -17.40 -12.01
CA VAL A 90 -8.25 -18.80 -11.50
C VAL A 90 -8.55 -19.79 -12.63
N ILE A 91 -9.44 -19.40 -13.54
CA ILE A 91 -9.76 -20.14 -14.76
C ILE A 91 -9.53 -19.20 -15.94
N ASP A 92 -8.56 -19.54 -16.79
CA ASP A 92 -8.33 -18.83 -18.04
C ASP A 92 -9.23 -19.41 -19.14
N LEU A 93 -10.22 -18.62 -19.55
CA LEU A 93 -11.15 -18.97 -20.64
C LEU A 93 -10.61 -18.55 -22.02
N GLY A 94 -9.39 -17.99 -22.11
CA GLY A 94 -8.80 -17.50 -23.35
C GLY A 94 -9.48 -16.25 -23.91
N LEU A 95 -10.35 -15.59 -23.13
CA LEU A 95 -11.12 -14.42 -23.57
C LEU A 95 -10.28 -13.14 -23.63
N HIS A 96 -9.15 -13.12 -22.93
CA HIS A 96 -8.28 -11.95 -22.82
C HIS A 96 -6.81 -12.34 -22.97
N ARG A 97 -6.04 -11.45 -23.59
CA ARG A 97 -4.59 -11.58 -23.61
C ARG A 97 -4.03 -11.31 -22.22
N LEU A 98 -3.22 -12.23 -21.72
CA LEU A 98 -2.47 -12.08 -20.48
C LEU A 98 -1.00 -11.85 -20.81
N PRO A 99 -0.40 -10.75 -20.35
CA PRO A 99 1.04 -10.55 -20.48
C PRO A 99 1.81 -11.45 -19.52
N ASP A 100 3.08 -11.68 -19.84
CA ASP A 100 4.01 -12.34 -18.94
C ASP A 100 4.51 -11.37 -17.87
N PHE A 101 4.77 -11.91 -16.68
CA PHE A 101 5.28 -11.13 -15.56
C PHE A 101 6.45 -11.88 -14.93
N LYS A 102 7.63 -11.23 -14.92
CA LYS A 102 8.86 -11.78 -14.35
C LYS A 102 9.76 -10.67 -13.82
N ASP A 103 10.32 -10.85 -12.63
CA ASP A 103 11.28 -9.93 -12.00
C ASP A 103 10.80 -8.47 -11.91
N GLY A 104 9.49 -8.27 -11.64
CA GLY A 104 8.89 -6.94 -11.58
C GLY A 104 8.61 -6.29 -12.94
N ILE A 105 8.81 -7.02 -14.05
CA ILE A 105 8.59 -6.54 -15.41
C ILE A 105 7.39 -7.26 -16.03
N LEU A 106 6.48 -6.47 -16.60
CA LEU A 106 5.39 -6.92 -17.46
C LEU A 106 5.86 -6.89 -18.91
N TYR A 107 5.84 -8.04 -19.58
CA TYR A 107 6.37 -8.17 -20.94
C TYR A 107 5.29 -8.11 -22.00
N GLY A 108 5.61 -7.40 -23.08
CA GLY A 108 4.87 -7.35 -24.33
C GLY A 108 3.47 -6.78 -24.18
N LEU A 109 3.24 -5.76 -23.34
CA LEU A 109 1.93 -5.14 -23.16
C LEU A 109 1.37 -4.62 -24.49
N GLN A 110 0.07 -4.80 -24.70
CA GLN A 110 -0.67 -4.33 -25.87
C GLN A 110 -1.86 -3.45 -25.46
N PRO A 111 -2.38 -2.58 -26.34
CA PRO A 111 -3.57 -1.80 -26.07
C PRO A 111 -4.76 -2.70 -25.77
N ARG A 112 -5.56 -2.27 -24.80
CA ARG A 112 -6.72 -2.99 -24.21
C ARG A 112 -6.36 -4.14 -23.28
N ASP A 113 -5.09 -4.47 -23.10
CA ASP A 113 -4.69 -5.37 -22.01
C ASP A 113 -5.18 -4.79 -20.67
N ARG A 114 -5.54 -5.70 -19.76
CA ARG A 114 -5.99 -5.37 -18.40
C ARG A 114 -5.08 -6.07 -17.41
N LEU A 115 -4.56 -5.29 -16.48
CA LEU A 115 -3.62 -5.74 -15.46
C LEU A 115 -4.29 -5.71 -14.10
N ALA A 116 -3.95 -6.69 -13.27
CA ALA A 116 -4.23 -6.71 -11.86
C ALA A 116 -2.96 -7.16 -11.12
N LEU A 117 -2.39 -6.26 -10.33
CA LEU A 117 -1.20 -6.49 -9.52
C LEU A 117 -1.57 -6.41 -8.05
N TRP A 118 -1.12 -7.39 -7.28
CA TRP A 118 -1.14 -7.37 -5.83
C TRP A 118 0.27 -7.05 -5.34
N VAL A 119 0.43 -5.91 -4.68
CA VAL A 119 1.71 -5.45 -4.14
C VAL A 119 1.67 -5.55 -2.63
N MET A 120 2.49 -6.45 -2.09
CA MET A 120 2.68 -6.62 -0.65
C MET A 120 3.86 -5.76 -0.22
N ILE A 121 3.64 -4.83 0.70
CA ILE A 121 4.65 -3.85 1.14
C ILE A 121 5.00 -4.12 2.60
N HIS A 122 6.29 -4.21 2.90
CA HIS A 122 6.86 -4.45 4.20
C HIS A 122 7.76 -3.25 4.58
N PRO A 123 7.26 -2.32 5.40
CA PRO A 123 8.08 -1.22 5.89
C PRO A 123 9.23 -1.74 6.74
N PRO A 124 10.42 -1.15 6.64
CA PRO A 124 11.51 -1.47 7.55
C PRO A 124 11.16 -1.00 8.96
N ARG A 125 11.73 -1.66 9.97
CA ARG A 125 11.83 -1.06 11.30
C ARG A 125 12.89 0.04 11.24
N VAL A 126 12.58 1.21 11.79
CA VAL A 126 13.48 2.36 11.83
C VAL A 126 13.56 2.91 13.25
N ASP A 127 14.70 3.51 13.57
CA ASP A 127 14.88 4.29 14.79
C ASP A 127 13.92 5.49 14.76
N PRO A 128 12.98 5.62 15.71
CA PRO A 128 11.98 6.68 15.69
C PRO A 128 12.56 8.08 15.95
N VAL A 129 13.79 8.19 16.45
CA VAL A 129 14.46 9.47 16.73
C VAL A 129 15.16 9.99 15.48
N CYS A 130 15.95 9.14 14.82
CA CYS A 130 16.81 9.57 13.69
C CYS A 130 16.38 9.03 12.31
N GLY A 131 15.47 8.05 12.26
CA GLY A 131 15.00 7.42 11.01
C GLY A 131 15.93 6.34 10.45
N MET A 132 17.02 6.00 11.13
CA MET A 132 17.97 4.99 10.68
C MET A 132 17.31 3.60 10.66
N ARG A 133 17.46 2.85 9.56
CA ARG A 133 16.95 1.49 9.43
C ARG A 133 17.58 0.59 10.49
N CYS A 134 16.75 -0.13 11.24
CA CYS A 134 17.22 -1.04 12.26
C CYS A 134 17.80 -2.31 11.63
N GLU A 135 19.05 -2.59 11.98
CA GLU A 135 19.78 -3.81 11.67
C GLU A 135 19.88 -4.70 12.94
N PRO A 136 20.41 -5.93 12.86
CA PRO A 136 20.38 -6.88 13.98
C PRO A 136 21.07 -6.39 15.28
N GLU A 137 22.00 -5.44 15.20
CA GLU A 137 22.84 -4.97 16.32
C GLU A 137 22.21 -3.80 17.12
N PHE A 138 20.91 -3.54 16.94
CA PHE A 138 20.25 -2.37 17.53
C PHE A 138 19.80 -2.58 18.98
N ILE A 139 19.66 -1.48 19.72
CA ILE A 139 19.22 -1.50 21.11
C ILE A 139 17.70 -1.55 21.15
N GLY A 140 17.13 -2.61 21.72
CA GLY A 140 15.69 -2.75 21.96
C GLY A 140 15.21 -1.99 23.20
N HIS A 141 14.02 -1.40 23.14
CA HIS A 141 13.34 -0.83 24.30
C HIS A 141 11.82 -0.99 24.17
N PHE A 142 11.18 -1.43 25.25
CA PHE A 142 9.73 -1.56 25.29
C PHE A 142 9.08 -0.28 25.85
N PHE A 143 8.06 0.21 25.15
CA PHE A 143 7.22 1.32 25.61
C PHE A 143 5.79 1.09 25.12
N GLN A 144 4.81 1.13 26.04
CA GLN A 144 3.38 0.88 25.75
C GLN A 144 3.14 -0.42 24.96
N ASP A 145 3.69 -1.53 25.44
CA ASP A 145 3.58 -2.87 24.83
C ASP A 145 4.13 -2.98 23.40
N ARG A 146 4.97 -2.03 22.98
CA ARG A 146 5.67 -2.03 21.69
C ARG A 146 7.16 -2.02 21.89
N GLU A 147 7.86 -2.80 21.08
CA GLU A 147 9.31 -2.80 21.01
C GLU A 147 9.81 -1.81 19.95
N TYR A 148 10.61 -0.84 20.40
CA TYR A 148 11.33 0.11 19.56
C TYR A 148 12.80 -0.32 19.45
N CYS A 149 13.43 0.03 18.34
CA CYS A 149 14.85 -0.21 18.10
C CYS A 149 15.58 1.12 17.93
N PHE A 150 16.78 1.22 18.48
CA PHE A 150 17.59 2.44 18.46
C PHE A 150 18.98 2.16 17.93
N CYS A 151 19.48 3.06 17.07
CA CYS A 151 20.81 2.95 16.45
C CYS A 151 21.93 3.29 17.44
N SER A 152 21.59 3.92 18.57
CA SER A 152 22.54 4.32 19.59
C SER A 152 21.84 4.54 20.93
N GLU A 153 22.63 4.47 22.01
CA GLU A 153 22.14 4.77 23.36
C GLU A 153 21.62 6.22 23.49
N SER A 154 22.21 7.14 22.72
CA SER A 154 21.75 8.54 22.68
C SER A 154 20.33 8.68 22.10
N CYS A 155 20.01 7.92 21.04
CA CYS A 155 18.66 7.90 20.49
C CYS A 155 17.67 7.27 21.49
N ARG A 156 18.05 6.18 22.15
CA ARG A 156 17.24 5.57 23.21
C ARG A 156 16.95 6.55 24.35
N ALA A 157 17.98 7.24 24.86
CA ALA A 157 17.82 8.23 25.93
C ALA A 157 16.92 9.40 25.49
N SER A 158 17.09 9.88 24.26
CA SER A 158 16.24 10.94 23.68
C SER A 158 14.78 10.52 23.58
N PHE A 159 14.53 9.26 23.21
CA PHE A 159 13.19 8.70 23.19
C PHE A 159 12.60 8.62 24.60
N GLN A 160 13.34 8.12 25.59
CA GLN A 160 12.87 7.99 26.97
C GLN A 160 12.49 9.34 27.60
N GLN A 161 13.16 10.43 27.22
CA GLN A 161 12.85 11.77 27.71
C GLN A 161 11.53 12.31 27.17
N ALA A 162 11.15 11.96 25.95
CA ALA A 162 9.95 12.48 25.29
C ALA A 162 9.32 11.44 24.34
N PRO A 163 8.85 10.29 24.84
CA PRO A 163 8.47 9.16 24.00
C PRO A 163 7.28 9.48 23.10
N GLU A 164 6.34 10.30 23.58
CA GLU A 164 5.17 10.75 22.81
C GLU A 164 5.53 11.50 21.52
N LYS A 165 6.70 12.17 21.49
CA LYS A 165 7.20 12.89 20.31
C LYS A 165 7.65 11.95 19.18
N TYR A 166 8.03 10.73 19.54
CA TYR A 166 8.73 9.79 18.64
C TYR A 166 7.96 8.48 18.41
N ALA A 167 7.04 8.08 19.29
CA ALA A 167 6.36 6.78 19.29
C ALA A 167 5.61 6.41 17.98
N ASP A 168 5.30 7.39 17.15
CA ASP A 168 4.63 7.18 15.86
C ASP A 168 5.58 7.24 14.63
N ARG A 169 6.87 7.56 14.84
CA ARG A 169 7.86 7.76 13.78
C ARG A 169 8.58 6.49 13.33
N ASP A 170 8.44 5.38 14.06
CA ASP A 170 8.95 4.06 13.67
C ASP A 170 8.13 3.38 12.56
N ARG A 171 7.10 4.07 12.05
CA ARG A 171 6.07 3.52 11.17
C ARG A 171 6.18 4.06 9.75
N ALA A 172 5.67 3.31 8.78
CA ALA A 172 5.45 3.82 7.42
C ALA A 172 4.64 5.12 7.45
N HIS A 173 5.21 6.21 6.96
CA HIS A 173 4.56 7.52 6.89
C HIS A 173 4.95 8.23 5.60
N GLY A 174 4.13 9.20 5.18
CA GLY A 174 4.44 10.03 4.01
C GLY A 174 3.92 9.46 2.69
N LYS A 175 4.57 9.90 1.59
CA LYS A 175 4.11 9.67 0.22
C LYS A 175 5.09 8.77 -0.52
N TYR A 176 4.58 7.65 -0.99
CA TYR A 176 5.26 6.71 -1.87
C TYR A 176 4.57 6.71 -3.23
N THR A 177 5.22 6.13 -4.23
CA THR A 177 4.65 5.98 -5.58
C THR A 177 4.91 4.58 -6.08
N LEU A 178 3.85 3.86 -6.42
CA LEU A 178 3.98 2.68 -7.28
C LEU A 178 4.07 3.17 -8.72
N ALA A 179 5.30 3.16 -9.24
CA ALA A 179 5.65 3.71 -10.53
C ALA A 179 5.83 2.60 -11.58
N PHE A 180 5.34 2.88 -12.77
CA PHE A 180 5.42 2.02 -13.93
C PHE A 180 6.27 2.73 -14.97
N TYR A 181 7.34 2.09 -15.40
CA TYR A 181 8.31 2.63 -16.34
C TYR A 181 8.35 1.79 -17.61
N ASP A 182 8.24 2.44 -18.75
CA ASP A 182 8.57 1.83 -20.03
C ASP A 182 10.06 1.44 -20.03
N THR A 183 10.39 0.16 -20.20
CA THR A 183 11.77 -0.32 -20.00
C THR A 183 12.76 0.26 -21.01
N PRO A 184 12.45 0.46 -22.30
CA PRO A 184 13.42 1.00 -23.25
C PRO A 184 13.66 2.50 -23.06
N SER A 185 12.61 3.28 -22.77
CA SER A 185 12.74 4.74 -22.66
C SER A 185 13.00 5.25 -21.24
N GLY A 186 12.77 4.42 -20.21
CA GLY A 186 12.82 4.83 -18.81
C GLY A 186 11.72 5.83 -18.41
N ARG A 187 10.78 6.14 -19.30
CA ARG A 187 9.70 7.10 -19.02
C ARG A 187 8.62 6.46 -18.18
N SER A 188 8.09 7.22 -17.23
CA SER A 188 6.95 6.75 -16.45
C SER A 188 5.70 6.73 -17.32
N VAL A 189 5.00 5.60 -17.33
CA VAL A 189 3.77 5.36 -18.11
C VAL A 189 2.53 5.26 -17.23
N LEU A 190 2.71 5.09 -15.92
CA LEU A 190 1.69 5.21 -14.87
C LEU A 190 2.37 5.51 -13.53
N LYS A 191 1.78 6.42 -12.75
CA LYS A 191 2.14 6.63 -11.34
C LYS A 191 0.90 6.49 -10.46
N ILE A 192 1.02 5.69 -9.41
CA ILE A 192 -0.02 5.51 -8.40
C ILE A 192 0.53 6.03 -7.06
N PRO A 193 0.05 7.18 -6.56
CA PRO A 193 0.48 7.69 -5.26
C PRO A 193 -0.07 6.81 -4.14
N LEU A 194 0.81 6.39 -3.23
CA LEU A 194 0.47 5.67 -2.01
C LEU A 194 0.74 6.60 -0.82
N ILE A 195 -0.27 6.86 0.01
CA ILE A 195 -0.20 7.84 1.09
C ILE A 195 -0.42 7.11 2.42
N PHE A 196 0.60 7.10 3.26
CA PHE A 196 0.56 6.52 4.61
C PHE A 196 0.30 7.64 5.62
N GLN A 197 -0.88 7.60 6.23
CA GLN A 197 -1.37 8.66 7.12
C GLN A 197 -1.34 8.24 8.58
N GLY A 198 -0.84 9.14 9.43
CA GLY A 198 -0.91 9.00 10.89
C GLY A 198 -2.33 9.20 11.43
N LYS A 199 -2.51 9.05 12.75
CA LYS A 199 -3.80 9.28 13.42
C LYS A 199 -4.26 10.75 13.31
N GLU A 200 -3.32 11.71 13.35
CA GLU A 200 -3.62 13.15 13.31
C GLU A 200 -4.12 13.61 11.93
N ASP A 201 -3.58 13.06 10.84
CA ASP A 201 -3.95 13.43 9.46
C ASP A 201 -5.40 13.12 9.08
N ARG A 202 -6.08 12.24 9.84
CA ARG A 202 -7.48 11.85 9.57
C ARG A 202 -8.51 12.86 10.05
N GLN A 203 -8.21 13.62 11.11
CA GLN A 203 -9.17 14.59 11.67
C GLN A 203 -9.46 15.76 10.71
N HIS A 204 -8.57 16.03 9.75
CA HIS A 204 -8.74 17.09 8.77
C HIS A 204 -9.56 16.71 7.52
N ARG A 205 -10.14 15.50 7.47
CA ARG A 205 -10.86 14.99 6.29
C ARG A 205 -12.26 14.44 6.58
N THR A 206 -12.97 15.01 7.55
CA THR A 206 -14.44 14.97 7.49
C THR A 206 -14.85 15.65 6.18
N PRO A 207 -15.61 14.98 5.29
CA PRO A 207 -16.10 15.65 4.11
C PRO A 207 -17.13 16.69 4.57
N HIS A 208 -16.83 17.96 4.33
CA HIS A 208 -17.89 18.97 4.24
C HIS A 208 -18.81 18.54 3.10
N ASN A 209 -19.91 17.87 3.46
CA ASN A 209 -21.08 17.76 2.60
C ASN A 209 -21.64 19.18 2.41
N HIS A 210 -21.65 19.63 1.17
CA HIS A 210 -22.63 20.59 0.66
C HIS A 210 -23.37 19.91 -0.49
#